data_AF-A0A7Y5F0L5-F1
#
_entry.id   AF-A0A7Y5F0L5-F1
#
_cell.length_a   1.000
_cell.length_b   1.000
_cell.length_c   1.000
_cell.angle_alpha   90.00
_cell.angle_beta   90.00
_cell.angle_gamma   90.00
#
_symmetry.space_group_name_H-M   'P 1'
#
loop_
_entity.id
_entity.type
_entity.pdbx_description
1 polymer ?
#
loop_
_entity_poly.entity_id
_entity_poly.type
_entity_poly.pdbx_seq_one_letter_code
_entity_poly.pdbx_strand_id
1 'polypeptide(L)'
;MRLYHLKPLLFLTVWVFLASCTPPQVTQQSLITVRLTAEGSTAEVQIASGSTVEDLLTTAGLTLEALDRTEPPTFTLLTEGSEVRVVRVTEEFTIEEVTLPFDQQTVRNESLPEGETRLVQPGVNGQQEITYRRVYEDGVEVSVSPVKVVTLQEPVAEIVMVGSQTPFVQVDLPGKLAYISGGNAWIMQGNTANRRPVITTGDLDGRVFKLSPDGTWLLFTRRGEDETVINTLWAAKIDDDSGLLIDLKVANIIHFADWVPTSTLRVAYSTVEPRDTAPGWQANNNLELVSFSTTGWVSTRTVAVEPNSGGIYGWWGISFAWAPDGLRLAYARPDGVGILDLREEGLQEEGETFDFPILKITPLQTQGDWAWVPGLTWAPTGNTLYTVAHATSPGGGSVEQSPNFDLTAVSLEGSVSQEGSVSQEGSVSLTVPIAFVPQTGMFAYPIPSPLHPLPSGEQAYEIAYLQASFPTQSDSSPYRLVVMDRDGSNRRELFPAEGAPGLEPQQPLWAPQPSGGNDLDPAGQGYWLALIYQGNLWLVHSKTGEIRQLTGDGLIDRMDWK
;
A
#
# COMPACT_ATOMS: atom_id res chain seq x y z
N MET A 1 -92.51 62.38 4.33
CA MET A 1 -93.22 63.52 3.72
C MET A 1 -93.17 63.35 2.20
N ARG A 2 -94.32 63.17 1.51
CA ARG A 2 -94.44 63.11 0.03
C ARG A 2 -93.70 61.92 -0.66
N LEU A 3 -94.09 61.40 -1.83
CA LEU A 3 -95.38 61.28 -2.56
C LEU A 3 -95.22 60.21 -3.67
N TYR A 4 -96.26 59.39 -3.95
CA TYR A 4 -96.62 58.87 -5.31
C TYR A 4 -95.64 57.91 -6.07
N HIS A 5 -96.01 57.17 -7.13
CA HIS A 5 -97.28 56.59 -7.63
C HIS A 5 -97.03 55.52 -8.73
N LEU A 6 -98.06 54.71 -9.06
CA LEU A 6 -98.37 54.02 -10.35
C LEU A 6 -97.30 53.05 -10.96
N LYS A 7 -97.57 51.82 -11.45
CA LYS A 7 -98.64 51.20 -12.30
C LYS A 7 -98.72 51.77 -13.74
N PRO A 8 -99.13 50.99 -14.78
CA PRO A 8 -99.38 49.52 -14.88
C PRO A 8 -98.39 48.89 -15.93
N LEU A 9 -98.65 47.93 -16.86
CA LEU A 9 -99.82 47.13 -17.32
C LEU A 9 -99.36 45.83 -18.05
N LEU A 10 -100.33 45.03 -18.49
CA LEU A 10 -100.31 43.86 -19.39
C LEU A 10 -99.46 43.97 -20.69
N PHE A 11 -98.90 42.84 -21.15
CA PHE A 11 -99.65 41.94 -22.05
C PHE A 11 -99.24 40.46 -21.98
N LEU A 12 -100.16 39.59 -22.39
CA LEU A 12 -100.12 38.13 -22.27
C LEU A 12 -100.06 37.48 -23.65
N THR A 13 -99.13 36.54 -23.85
CA THR A 13 -99.27 35.50 -24.88
C THR A 13 -98.63 34.19 -24.41
N VAL A 14 -99.28 33.08 -24.75
CA VAL A 14 -98.91 31.70 -24.40
C VAL A 14 -98.42 30.99 -25.67
N TRP A 15 -97.52 30.00 -25.57
CA TRP A 15 -97.62 28.72 -26.33
C TRP A 15 -96.55 27.67 -25.92
N VAL A 16 -97.02 26.65 -25.20
CA VAL A 16 -96.80 25.20 -25.40
C VAL A 16 -95.50 24.69 -26.07
N PHE A 17 -94.72 23.95 -25.27
CA PHE A 17 -93.90 22.75 -25.57
C PHE A 17 -93.10 22.63 -26.88
N LEU A 18 -91.80 22.36 -26.73
CA LEU A 18 -91.16 21.12 -27.21
C LEU A 18 -89.95 20.78 -26.33
N ALA A 19 -89.57 19.51 -26.27
CA ALA A 19 -88.39 19.04 -25.54
C ALA A 19 -87.37 18.41 -26.49
N SER A 20 -86.10 18.76 -26.34
CA SER A 20 -84.96 18.12 -27.00
C SER A 20 -83.73 18.20 -26.09
N CYS A 21 -82.81 17.24 -26.23
CA CYS A 21 -81.67 17.10 -25.33
C CYS A 21 -80.66 18.25 -25.49
N THR A 22 -80.33 18.93 -24.40
CA THR A 22 -79.08 19.69 -24.32
C THR A 22 -77.89 18.71 -24.29
N PRO A 23 -76.81 18.95 -25.06
CA PRO A 23 -75.54 18.25 -24.84
C PRO A 23 -75.00 18.57 -23.42
N PRO A 24 -74.07 17.77 -22.88
CA PRO A 24 -73.43 18.11 -21.61
C PRO A 24 -72.81 19.50 -21.71
N GLN A 25 -73.16 20.40 -20.80
CA GLN A 25 -72.47 21.68 -20.70
C GLN A 25 -71.00 21.41 -20.39
N VAL A 26 -70.11 21.92 -21.23
CA VAL A 26 -68.68 21.99 -20.92
C VAL A 26 -68.55 22.70 -19.57
N THR A 27 -67.98 21.99 -18.59
CA THR A 27 -67.65 22.58 -17.29
C THR A 27 -66.76 23.78 -17.57
N GLN A 28 -67.21 25.00 -17.21
CA GLN A 28 -66.35 26.17 -17.35
C GLN A 28 -65.12 25.93 -16.48
N GLN A 29 -63.96 25.75 -17.12
CA GLN A 29 -62.68 25.68 -16.43
C GLN A 29 -62.49 27.05 -15.78
N SER A 30 -62.68 27.12 -14.46
CA SER A 30 -62.35 28.30 -13.68
C SER A 30 -60.85 28.52 -13.82
N LEU A 31 -60.46 29.61 -14.48
CA LEU A 31 -59.07 30.03 -14.54
C LEU A 31 -58.64 30.52 -13.16
N ILE A 32 -57.42 30.19 -12.78
CA ILE A 32 -56.75 30.74 -11.60
C ILE A 32 -55.54 31.58 -12.03
N THR A 33 -55.28 32.65 -11.29
CA THR A 33 -54.11 33.52 -11.46
C THR A 33 -52.98 33.03 -10.56
N VAL A 34 -51.81 32.76 -11.16
CA VAL A 34 -50.61 32.31 -10.45
C VAL A 34 -49.44 33.22 -10.80
N ARG A 35 -48.60 33.54 -9.82
CA ARG A 35 -47.35 34.29 -10.02
C ARG A 35 -46.22 33.33 -10.31
N LEU A 36 -45.58 33.51 -11.46
CA LEU A 36 -44.39 32.79 -11.87
C LEU A 36 -43.20 33.75 -11.85
N THR A 37 -42.20 33.46 -11.02
CA THR A 37 -40.94 34.19 -10.97
C THR A 37 -39.83 33.34 -11.54
N ALA A 38 -39.17 33.83 -12.59
CA ALA A 38 -38.02 33.19 -13.22
C ALA A 38 -37.04 34.27 -13.68
N GLU A 39 -35.73 34.00 -13.60
CA GLU A 39 -34.69 34.90 -14.12
C GLU A 39 -34.83 36.36 -13.61
N GLY A 40 -35.16 36.50 -12.33
CA GLY A 40 -35.37 37.78 -11.63
C GLY A 40 -36.67 38.53 -11.99
N SER A 41 -37.51 37.98 -12.87
CA SER A 41 -38.75 38.62 -13.36
C SER A 41 -40.00 37.85 -12.91
N THR A 42 -41.01 38.56 -12.39
CA THR A 42 -42.30 37.97 -12.00
C THR A 42 -43.39 38.32 -13.03
N ALA A 43 -44.11 37.29 -13.50
CA ALA A 43 -45.27 37.42 -14.36
C ALA A 43 -46.52 36.78 -13.72
N GLU A 44 -47.71 37.30 -14.02
CA GLU A 44 -48.98 36.68 -13.66
C GLU A 44 -49.52 35.88 -14.85
N VAL A 45 -49.74 34.58 -14.64
CA VAL A 45 -50.16 33.61 -15.67
C VAL A 45 -51.52 33.05 -15.28
N GLN A 46 -52.42 32.90 -16.25
CA GLN A 46 -53.72 32.26 -16.06
C GLN A 46 -53.69 30.81 -16.52
N ILE A 47 -53.98 29.89 -15.61
CA ILE A 47 -54.03 28.44 -15.85
C ILE A 47 -55.37 27.86 -15.39
N ALA A 48 -55.68 26.61 -15.72
CA ALA A 48 -56.91 25.98 -15.24
C ALA A 48 -56.83 25.65 -13.74
N SER A 49 -57.92 25.84 -13.00
CA SER A 49 -58.04 25.38 -11.61
C SER A 49 -57.81 23.86 -11.53
N GLY A 50 -56.81 23.44 -10.76
CA GLY A 50 -56.38 22.05 -10.67
C GLY A 50 -55.15 21.70 -11.54
N SER A 51 -54.58 22.67 -12.24
CA SER A 51 -53.25 22.54 -12.85
C SER A 51 -52.13 22.51 -11.81
N THR A 52 -50.99 21.96 -12.22
CA THR A 52 -49.74 21.81 -11.47
C THR A 52 -48.71 22.88 -11.86
N VAL A 53 -47.59 22.92 -11.14
CA VAL A 53 -46.41 23.72 -11.53
C VAL A 53 -45.86 23.29 -12.90
N GLU A 54 -45.92 22.00 -13.25
CA GLU A 54 -45.52 21.51 -14.58
C GLU A 54 -46.43 22.05 -15.71
N ASP A 55 -47.75 22.07 -15.50
CA ASP A 55 -48.71 22.68 -16.43
C ASP A 55 -48.46 24.20 -16.59
N LEU A 56 -48.12 24.89 -15.49
CA LEU A 56 -47.82 26.32 -15.48
C LEU A 56 -46.56 26.62 -16.30
N LEU A 57 -45.47 25.88 -16.09
CA LEU A 57 -44.23 26.04 -16.86
C LEU A 57 -44.46 25.79 -18.35
N THR A 58 -45.20 24.72 -18.68
CA THR A 58 -45.58 24.38 -20.05
C THR A 58 -46.41 25.49 -20.70
N THR A 59 -47.35 26.08 -19.95
CA THR A 59 -48.18 27.21 -20.42
C THR A 59 -47.38 28.50 -20.58
N ALA A 60 -46.37 28.73 -19.74
CA ALA A 60 -45.44 29.87 -19.83
C ALA A 60 -44.34 29.69 -20.90
N GLY A 61 -44.20 28.49 -21.47
CA GLY A 61 -43.15 28.15 -22.42
C GLY A 61 -41.76 28.00 -21.79
N LEU A 62 -41.68 27.81 -20.47
CA LEU A 62 -40.41 27.63 -19.75
C LEU A 62 -40.05 26.14 -19.65
N THR A 63 -38.90 25.77 -20.21
CA THR A 63 -38.25 24.47 -19.97
C THR A 63 -37.26 24.58 -18.83
N LEU A 64 -37.30 23.62 -17.90
CA LEU A 64 -36.27 23.42 -16.88
C LEU A 64 -35.08 22.66 -17.49
N GLU A 65 -33.86 23.05 -17.11
CA GLU A 65 -32.67 22.23 -17.35
C GLU A 65 -32.53 21.13 -16.29
N ALA A 66 -31.57 20.21 -16.47
CA ALA A 66 -31.46 18.98 -15.66
C ALA A 66 -31.16 19.21 -14.16
N LEU A 67 -30.74 20.42 -13.78
CA LEU A 67 -30.41 20.81 -12.40
C LEU A 67 -31.38 21.85 -11.83
N ASP A 68 -32.21 22.48 -12.68
CA ASP A 68 -33.15 23.52 -12.26
C ASP A 68 -34.22 22.97 -11.33
N ARG A 69 -34.66 23.79 -10.37
CA ARG A 69 -35.74 23.42 -9.45
C ARG A 69 -36.86 24.44 -9.42
N THR A 70 -38.01 23.99 -8.94
CA THR A 70 -39.16 24.84 -8.65
C THR A 70 -39.50 24.84 -7.17
N GLU A 71 -39.83 26.02 -6.66
CA GLU A 71 -40.30 26.28 -5.31
C GLU A 71 -41.72 26.86 -5.43
N PRO A 72 -42.81 26.09 -5.22
CA PRO A 72 -42.86 24.66 -4.84
C PRO A 72 -42.62 23.68 -6.02
N PRO A 73 -42.39 22.38 -5.77
CA PRO A 73 -42.04 21.38 -6.80
C PRO A 73 -43.06 21.21 -7.93
N THR A 74 -42.60 20.70 -9.08
CA THR A 74 -43.35 20.54 -10.34
C THR A 74 -44.73 19.87 -10.22
N PHE A 75 -44.85 18.83 -9.38
CA PHE A 75 -46.09 18.10 -9.14
C PHE A 75 -47.10 18.81 -8.21
N THR A 76 -46.78 20.01 -7.70
CA THR A 76 -47.61 20.73 -6.74
C THR A 76 -48.85 21.31 -7.41
N LEU A 77 -50.02 20.98 -6.90
CA LEU A 77 -51.31 21.56 -7.29
C LEU A 77 -51.39 23.05 -6.92
N LEU A 78 -51.79 23.88 -7.87
CA LEU A 78 -51.85 25.33 -7.72
C LEU A 78 -53.27 25.83 -7.42
N THR A 79 -53.36 26.90 -6.62
CA THR A 79 -54.59 27.64 -6.31
C THR A 79 -54.47 29.12 -6.65
N GLU A 80 -55.57 29.87 -6.64
CA GLU A 80 -55.57 31.32 -6.84
C GLU A 80 -54.54 32.02 -5.94
N GLY A 81 -53.71 32.89 -6.51
CA GLY A 81 -52.69 33.64 -5.79
C GLY A 81 -51.47 32.82 -5.34
N SER A 82 -51.29 31.59 -5.86
CA SER A 82 -50.04 30.84 -5.63
C SER A 82 -48.83 31.60 -6.18
N GLU A 83 -47.68 31.44 -5.54
CA GLU A 83 -46.40 31.95 -6.02
C GLU A 83 -45.47 30.77 -6.30
N VAL A 84 -44.84 30.79 -7.49
CA VAL A 84 -43.94 29.76 -7.99
C VAL A 84 -42.65 30.43 -8.41
N ARG A 85 -41.52 29.99 -7.86
CA ARG A 85 -40.19 30.41 -8.28
C ARG A 85 -39.51 29.27 -9.06
N VAL A 86 -38.99 29.59 -10.24
CA VAL A 86 -37.95 28.80 -10.91
C VAL A 86 -36.61 29.28 -10.37
N VAL A 87 -35.80 28.36 -9.86
CA VAL A 87 -34.40 28.61 -9.51
C VAL A 87 -33.55 27.99 -10.62
N ARG A 88 -32.83 28.83 -11.36
CA ARG A 88 -31.86 28.35 -12.35
C ARG A 88 -30.60 27.87 -11.61
N VAL A 89 -30.18 26.63 -11.85
CA VAL A 89 -29.02 26.03 -11.18
C VAL A 89 -27.95 25.69 -12.22
N THR A 90 -26.81 26.37 -12.16
CA THR A 90 -25.68 26.11 -13.06
C THR A 90 -24.43 25.68 -12.29
N GLU A 91 -23.62 24.86 -12.94
CA GLU A 91 -22.36 24.35 -12.39
C GLU A 91 -21.19 24.75 -13.29
N GLU A 92 -20.15 25.34 -12.69
CA GLU A 92 -18.90 25.69 -13.36
C GLU A 92 -17.73 24.92 -12.72
N PHE A 93 -16.82 24.43 -13.55
CA PHE A 93 -15.59 23.79 -13.09
C PHE A 93 -14.42 24.73 -13.35
N THR A 94 -13.94 25.39 -12.29
CA THR A 94 -12.80 26.31 -12.35
C THR A 94 -11.54 25.63 -11.85
N ILE A 95 -10.41 25.81 -12.55
CA ILE A 95 -9.11 25.25 -12.17
C ILE A 95 -8.24 26.35 -11.56
N GLU A 96 -7.61 26.06 -10.44
CA GLU A 96 -6.66 26.94 -9.74
C GLU A 96 -5.33 26.22 -9.50
N GLU A 97 -4.21 26.86 -9.84
CA GLU A 97 -2.86 26.35 -9.57
C GLU A 97 -2.35 26.92 -8.23
N VAL A 98 -2.13 26.05 -7.26
CA VAL A 98 -1.61 26.39 -5.92
C VAL A 98 -0.14 25.98 -5.81
N THR A 99 0.69 26.87 -5.26
CA THR A 99 2.09 26.56 -4.94
C THR A 99 2.17 25.80 -3.62
N LEU A 100 2.78 24.60 -3.62
CA LEU A 100 3.10 23.86 -2.41
C LEU A 100 4.48 24.33 -1.91
N PRO A 101 4.60 24.93 -0.71
CA PRO A 101 5.90 25.32 -0.17
C PRO A 101 6.77 24.10 0.13
N PHE A 102 8.10 24.23 0.03
CA PHE A 102 9.01 23.22 0.55
C PHE A 102 9.21 23.35 2.07
N ASP A 103 9.43 22.21 2.74
CA ASP A 103 9.87 22.15 4.12
C ASP A 103 11.41 22.20 4.23
N GLN A 104 11.92 22.73 5.34
CA GLN A 104 13.34 22.67 5.68
C GLN A 104 13.60 21.56 6.72
N GLN A 105 14.47 20.61 6.38
CA GLN A 105 14.85 19.48 7.23
C GLN A 105 16.32 19.60 7.65
N THR A 106 16.58 19.48 8.95
CA THR A 106 17.94 19.45 9.52
C THR A 106 18.31 18.03 9.90
N VAL A 107 19.36 17.49 9.28
CA VAL A 107 19.73 16.06 9.39
C VAL A 107 21.10 15.93 10.05
N ARG A 108 21.21 15.09 11.09
CA ARG A 108 22.52 14.78 11.68
C ARG A 108 23.31 13.85 10.77
N ASN A 109 24.61 14.12 10.63
CA ASN A 109 25.51 13.27 9.86
C ASN A 109 26.84 13.07 10.60
N GLU A 110 27.11 11.81 10.89
CA GLU A 110 28.27 11.33 11.63
C GLU A 110 29.58 11.50 10.85
N SER A 111 29.51 11.62 9.51
CA SER A 111 30.68 11.85 8.65
C SER A 111 31.09 13.33 8.52
N LEU A 112 30.33 14.27 9.12
CA LEU A 112 30.68 15.68 9.21
C LEU A 112 31.16 16.04 10.63
N PRO A 113 32.23 16.86 10.79
CA PRO A 113 32.70 17.32 12.10
C PRO A 113 31.65 18.13 12.86
N GLU A 114 31.58 17.95 14.19
CA GLU A 114 30.67 18.71 15.06
C GLU A 114 30.79 20.23 14.83
N GLY A 115 29.65 20.88 14.57
CA GLY A 115 29.57 22.32 14.28
C GLY A 115 29.73 22.70 12.80
N GLU A 116 30.13 21.79 11.92
CA GLU A 116 30.02 22.02 10.47
C GLU A 116 28.58 21.83 9.98
N THR A 117 28.17 22.65 9.02
CA THR A 117 26.84 22.58 8.39
C THR A 117 26.99 22.58 6.87
N ARG A 118 26.22 21.75 6.17
CA ARG A 118 26.29 21.60 4.71
C ARG A 118 24.89 21.48 4.11
N LEU A 119 24.52 22.42 3.24
CA LEU A 119 23.37 22.25 2.36
C LEU A 119 23.65 21.09 1.39
N VAL A 120 22.69 20.16 1.27
CA VAL A 120 22.81 18.93 0.46
C VAL A 120 21.81 18.94 -0.69
N GLN A 121 20.57 19.36 -0.40
CA GLN A 121 19.48 19.51 -1.35
C GLN A 121 18.88 20.91 -1.12
N PRO A 122 18.86 21.81 -2.13
CA PRO A 122 18.14 23.07 -2.03
C PRO A 122 16.62 22.80 -2.12
N GLY A 123 15.84 23.58 -1.38
CA GLY A 123 14.38 23.46 -1.42
C GLY A 123 13.79 23.93 -2.77
N VAL A 124 12.76 23.23 -3.24
CA VAL A 124 12.01 23.60 -4.46
C VAL A 124 10.52 23.44 -4.16
N ASN A 125 9.74 24.51 -4.35
CA ASN A 125 8.29 24.46 -4.20
C ASN A 125 7.67 23.48 -5.22
N GLY A 126 6.65 22.75 -4.77
CA GLY A 126 5.77 21.96 -5.63
C GLY A 126 4.64 22.80 -6.21
N GLN A 127 3.81 22.17 -7.03
CA GLN A 127 2.64 22.79 -7.65
C GLN A 127 1.48 21.80 -7.74
N GLN A 128 0.27 22.28 -7.45
CA GLN A 128 -0.94 21.49 -7.34
C GLN A 128 -2.09 22.14 -8.11
N GLU A 129 -2.76 21.37 -8.96
CA GLU A 129 -3.99 21.74 -9.67
C GLU A 129 -5.20 21.39 -8.78
N ILE A 130 -6.03 22.36 -8.44
CA ILE A 130 -7.31 22.14 -7.75
C ILE A 130 -8.44 22.49 -8.72
N THR A 131 -9.29 21.51 -9.04
CA THR A 131 -10.55 21.76 -9.73
C THR A 131 -11.65 22.00 -8.70
N TYR A 132 -12.19 23.21 -8.68
CA TYR A 132 -13.36 23.58 -7.89
C TYR A 132 -14.64 23.47 -8.72
N ARG A 133 -15.66 22.82 -8.17
CA ARG A 133 -17.04 22.90 -8.65
C ARG A 133 -17.71 24.08 -7.95
N ARG A 134 -18.14 25.08 -8.74
CA ARG A 134 -18.90 26.24 -8.29
C ARG A 134 -20.35 26.03 -8.68
N VAL A 135 -21.27 26.19 -7.74
CA VAL A 135 -22.71 26.08 -7.96
C VAL A 135 -23.32 27.47 -7.84
N TYR A 136 -24.06 27.89 -8.86
CA TYR A 136 -24.76 29.16 -8.91
C TYR A 136 -26.27 28.95 -8.90
N GLU A 137 -26.99 29.71 -8.07
CA GLU A 137 -28.45 29.80 -8.09
C GLU A 137 -28.87 31.18 -8.56
N ASP A 138 -29.67 31.26 -9.63
CA ASP A 138 -30.06 32.51 -10.31
C ASP A 138 -28.85 33.43 -10.62
N GLY A 139 -27.68 32.84 -10.87
CA GLY A 139 -26.41 33.54 -11.16
C GLY A 139 -25.60 33.98 -9.93
N VAL A 140 -26.02 33.63 -8.70
CA VAL A 140 -25.29 33.92 -7.45
C VAL A 140 -24.57 32.66 -6.97
N GLU A 141 -23.27 32.75 -6.67
CA GLU A 141 -22.48 31.63 -6.13
C GLU A 141 -23.01 31.22 -4.75
N VAL A 142 -23.51 30.00 -4.62
CA VAL A 142 -24.04 29.45 -3.35
C VAL A 142 -23.15 28.39 -2.73
N SER A 143 -22.26 27.77 -3.51
CA SER A 143 -21.33 26.75 -3.04
C SER A 143 -20.08 26.68 -3.91
N VAL A 144 -18.94 26.44 -3.27
CA VAL A 144 -17.65 26.13 -3.91
C VAL A 144 -17.06 24.94 -3.17
N SER A 145 -16.74 23.86 -3.88
CA SER A 145 -16.02 22.72 -3.29
C SER A 145 -14.95 22.18 -4.24
N PRO A 146 -13.78 21.76 -3.72
CA PRO A 146 -12.82 21.01 -4.53
C PRO A 146 -13.43 19.65 -4.89
N VAL A 147 -13.35 19.26 -6.16
CA VAL A 147 -13.86 17.97 -6.67
C VAL A 147 -12.76 17.10 -7.27
N LYS A 148 -11.59 17.67 -7.54
CA LYS A 148 -10.38 16.96 -7.99
C LYS A 148 -9.17 17.77 -7.55
N VAL A 149 -8.16 17.09 -7.03
CA VAL A 149 -6.85 17.65 -6.71
C VAL A 149 -5.81 16.81 -7.45
N VAL A 150 -4.83 17.45 -8.08
CA VAL A 150 -3.70 16.77 -8.75
C VAL A 150 -2.41 17.51 -8.43
N THR A 151 -1.50 16.88 -7.70
CA THR A 151 -0.14 17.39 -7.59
C THR A 151 0.56 17.24 -8.95
N LEU A 152 0.91 18.37 -9.56
CA LEU A 152 1.63 18.43 -10.85
C LEU A 152 3.13 18.27 -10.65
N GLN A 153 3.63 18.77 -9.51
CA GLN A 153 5.02 18.64 -9.08
C GLN A 153 5.05 18.54 -7.55
N GLU A 154 5.69 17.51 -7.01
CA GLU A 154 5.93 17.38 -5.57
C GLU A 154 6.93 18.43 -5.07
N PRO A 155 6.77 19.00 -3.85
CA PRO A 155 7.77 19.84 -3.24
C PRO A 155 9.01 19.03 -2.87
N VAL A 156 10.19 19.59 -3.10
CA VAL A 156 11.49 19.02 -2.73
C VAL A 156 12.00 19.74 -1.48
N ALA A 157 12.20 19.01 -0.39
CA ALA A 157 12.63 19.60 0.89
C ALA A 157 14.04 20.20 0.82
N GLU A 158 14.28 21.30 1.54
CA GLU A 158 15.64 21.80 1.76
C GLU A 158 16.32 20.98 2.85
N ILE A 159 17.41 20.28 2.51
CA ILE A 159 18.15 19.44 3.46
C ILE A 159 19.49 20.08 3.81
N VAL A 160 19.61 20.47 5.08
CA VAL A 160 20.86 20.90 5.71
C VAL A 160 21.38 19.77 6.60
N MET A 161 22.53 19.19 6.24
CA MET A 161 23.23 18.27 7.14
C MET A 161 24.06 19.06 8.16
N VAL A 162 24.08 18.58 9.41
CA VAL A 162 24.87 19.12 10.51
C VAL A 162 25.74 18.02 11.12
N GLY A 163 27.01 18.31 11.37
CA GLY A 163 27.95 17.33 11.90
C GLY A 163 27.68 16.94 13.35
N SER A 164 27.82 15.64 13.64
CA SER A 164 27.43 15.03 14.93
C SER A 164 28.55 14.33 15.69
N GLN A 165 29.76 14.18 15.13
CA GLN A 165 30.83 13.34 15.70
C GLN A 165 32.25 13.85 15.42
N THR A 166 33.21 13.37 16.22
CA THR A 166 34.65 13.42 15.90
C THR A 166 35.40 12.21 16.49
N PRO A 167 36.25 11.47 15.73
CA PRO A 167 36.36 11.39 14.28
C PRO A 167 35.66 10.15 13.70
N PHE A 168 35.04 10.30 12.52
CA PHE A 168 34.43 9.20 11.77
C PHE A 168 35.49 8.34 11.07
N VAL A 169 35.33 7.02 11.11
CA VAL A 169 36.11 6.08 10.28
C VAL A 169 35.26 5.72 9.07
N GLN A 170 35.72 6.11 7.88
CA GLN A 170 35.09 5.68 6.63
C GLN A 170 35.28 4.17 6.48
N VAL A 171 34.20 3.46 6.14
CA VAL A 171 34.21 2.04 5.82
C VAL A 171 33.80 1.91 4.35
N ASP A 172 34.54 1.13 3.58
CA ASP A 172 34.17 0.84 2.20
C ASP A 172 32.91 -0.03 2.16
N LEU A 173 31.93 0.41 1.37
CA LEU A 173 30.64 -0.25 1.21
C LEU A 173 30.58 -0.93 -0.17
N PRO A 174 30.66 -2.28 -0.24
CA PRO A 174 30.32 -2.99 -1.47
C PRO A 174 28.85 -2.73 -1.84
N GLY A 175 28.59 -2.42 -3.11
CA GLY A 175 27.23 -2.14 -3.61
C GLY A 175 26.62 -0.83 -3.09
N LYS A 176 25.29 -0.80 -3.03
CA LYS A 176 24.44 0.33 -2.62
C LYS A 176 23.56 -0.09 -1.44
N LEU A 177 23.72 0.59 -0.31
CA LEU A 177 22.94 0.40 0.91
C LEU A 177 21.91 1.53 1.02
N ALA A 178 20.63 1.21 0.90
CA ALA A 178 19.52 2.15 1.07
C ALA A 178 18.89 1.99 2.45
N TYR A 179 18.33 3.07 3.01
CA TYR A 179 17.59 3.04 4.28
C TYR A 179 16.61 4.21 4.42
N ILE A 180 15.62 4.02 5.30
CA ILE A 180 14.74 5.09 5.79
C ILE A 180 15.39 5.70 7.04
N SER A 181 15.49 7.03 7.10
CA SER A 181 15.70 7.79 8.34
C SER A 181 14.60 8.84 8.47
N GLY A 182 13.78 8.73 9.52
CA GLY A 182 12.73 9.71 9.84
C GLY A 182 11.72 9.95 8.71
N GLY A 183 11.23 8.88 8.06
CA GLY A 183 10.27 8.97 6.95
C GLY A 183 10.87 9.37 5.59
N ASN A 184 12.19 9.57 5.51
CA ASN A 184 12.91 9.93 4.27
C ASN A 184 13.84 8.80 3.82
N ALA A 185 13.95 8.57 2.51
CA ALA A 185 14.86 7.58 1.94
C ALA A 185 16.25 8.16 1.66
N TRP A 186 17.28 7.40 2.03
CA TRP A 186 18.69 7.70 1.86
C TRP A 186 19.42 6.53 1.21
N ILE A 187 20.56 6.82 0.57
CA ILE A 187 21.52 5.79 0.17
C ILE A 187 22.94 6.15 0.61
N MET A 188 23.76 5.11 0.82
CA MET A 188 25.22 5.16 0.83
C MET A 188 25.76 4.23 -0.26
N GLN A 189 26.83 4.61 -0.95
CA GLN A 189 27.44 3.80 -2.01
C GLN A 189 28.97 4.00 -2.07
N GLY A 190 29.71 2.90 -2.19
CA GLY A 190 31.18 2.89 -2.26
C GLY A 190 31.86 3.09 -0.90
N ASN A 191 31.42 4.04 -0.08
CA ASN A 191 31.81 4.14 1.33
C ASN A 191 30.74 4.85 2.17
N THR A 192 30.87 4.75 3.50
CA THR A 192 29.91 5.27 4.49
C THR A 192 29.84 6.80 4.58
N ALA A 193 30.78 7.55 4.00
CA ALA A 193 30.71 9.02 3.93
C ALA A 193 29.87 9.53 2.74
N ASN A 194 29.69 8.71 1.70
CA ASN A 194 28.90 9.04 0.50
C ASN A 194 27.38 8.90 0.73
N ARG A 195 26.86 9.54 1.79
CA ARG A 195 25.43 9.61 2.13
C ARG A 195 24.72 10.67 1.26
N ARG A 196 23.68 10.29 0.51
CA ARG A 196 22.74 11.24 -0.12
C ARG A 196 21.27 10.89 0.18
N PRO A 197 20.38 11.89 0.28
CA PRO A 197 18.94 11.64 0.24
C PRO A 197 18.53 11.20 -1.18
N VAL A 198 17.43 10.44 -1.28
CA VAL A 198 16.81 10.07 -2.56
C VAL A 198 15.29 10.30 -2.58
N ILE A 199 14.59 10.22 -1.44
CA ILE A 199 13.18 10.64 -1.29
C ILE A 199 13.05 11.45 0.00
N THR A 200 12.44 12.64 -0.07
CA THR A 200 12.50 13.65 0.99
C THR A 200 11.14 14.17 1.45
N THR A 201 10.09 13.39 1.16
CA THR A 201 8.67 13.64 1.48
C THR A 201 8.29 13.40 2.94
N GLY A 202 9.13 12.74 3.75
CA GLY A 202 8.88 12.47 5.18
C GLY A 202 7.75 11.47 5.48
N ASP A 203 7.12 10.87 4.47
CA ASP A 203 5.88 10.09 4.56
C ASP A 203 6.04 8.58 4.32
N LEU A 204 7.27 8.09 4.15
CA LEU A 204 7.54 6.65 3.99
C LEU A 204 7.14 5.88 5.26
N ASP A 205 6.44 4.77 5.10
CA ASP A 205 5.80 4.03 6.20
C ASP A 205 6.52 2.73 6.62
N GLY A 206 7.62 2.39 5.95
CA GLY A 206 8.44 1.22 6.25
C GLY A 206 7.83 -0.15 5.91
N ARG A 207 6.64 -0.21 5.29
CA ARG A 207 6.01 -1.51 4.96
C ARG A 207 6.66 -2.16 3.74
N VAL A 208 6.92 -1.39 2.69
CA VAL A 208 7.74 -1.76 1.54
C VAL A 208 8.94 -0.82 1.46
N PHE A 209 10.13 -1.40 1.30
CA PHE A 209 11.37 -0.68 1.00
C PHE A 209 12.37 -1.67 0.36
N LYS A 210 12.50 -1.64 -0.97
CA LYS A 210 13.27 -2.62 -1.76
C LYS A 210 14.01 -1.97 -2.93
N LEU A 211 15.32 -2.16 -3.00
CA LEU A 211 16.13 -1.83 -4.17
C LEU A 211 15.88 -2.84 -5.30
N SER A 212 15.89 -2.38 -6.56
CA SER A 212 15.81 -3.27 -7.72
C SER A 212 17.03 -4.19 -7.82
N PRO A 213 16.98 -5.31 -8.58
CA PRO A 213 18.10 -6.26 -8.68
C PRO A 213 19.42 -5.66 -9.20
N ASP A 214 19.38 -4.53 -9.89
CA ASP A 214 20.52 -3.74 -10.38
C ASP A 214 20.81 -2.47 -9.54
N GLY A 215 20.01 -2.22 -8.50
CA GLY A 215 20.09 -1.04 -7.64
C GLY A 215 19.75 0.30 -8.31
N THR A 216 19.17 0.32 -9.52
CA THR A 216 18.81 1.57 -10.22
C THR A 216 17.49 2.18 -9.74
N TRP A 217 16.57 1.38 -9.20
CA TRP A 217 15.29 1.83 -8.64
C TRP A 217 15.14 1.48 -7.16
N LEU A 218 14.26 2.24 -6.49
CA LEU A 218 13.77 1.99 -5.14
C LEU A 218 12.24 1.86 -5.17
N LEU A 219 11.73 0.71 -4.74
CA LEU A 219 10.32 0.43 -4.52
C LEU A 219 10.00 0.68 -3.04
N PHE A 220 8.96 1.46 -2.75
CA PHE A 220 8.59 1.80 -1.38
C PHE A 220 7.11 2.14 -1.22
N THR A 221 6.63 2.20 0.01
CA THR A 221 5.29 2.66 0.35
C THR A 221 5.30 4.02 1.05
N ARG A 222 4.40 4.91 0.62
CA ARG A 222 4.08 6.19 1.26
C ARG A 222 2.77 6.06 2.02
N ARG A 223 2.69 6.60 3.23
CA ARG A 223 1.45 6.63 4.04
C ARG A 223 0.34 7.33 3.24
N GLY A 224 -0.89 6.80 3.30
CA GLY A 224 -2.02 7.45 2.63
C GLY A 224 -2.58 8.65 3.41
N GLU A 225 -3.43 9.41 2.73
CA GLU A 225 -3.98 10.68 3.23
C GLU A 225 -5.31 10.52 3.99
N ASP A 226 -6.00 9.39 3.85
CA ASP A 226 -7.31 9.13 4.44
C ASP A 226 -7.44 7.70 5.03
N GLU A 227 -8.49 7.46 5.82
CA GLU A 227 -8.71 6.20 6.56
C GLU A 227 -9.00 4.98 5.65
N THR A 228 -9.29 5.19 4.36
CA THR A 228 -9.49 4.12 3.35
C THR A 228 -8.21 3.74 2.59
N VAL A 229 -7.14 4.53 2.76
CA VAL A 229 -5.83 4.31 2.15
C VAL A 229 -4.75 4.29 3.23
N ILE A 230 -4.37 3.09 3.67
CA ILE A 230 -3.29 2.88 4.65
C ILE A 230 -1.95 3.38 4.07
N ASN A 231 -1.70 3.04 2.82
CA ASN A 231 -0.52 3.45 2.05
C ASN A 231 -0.73 3.27 0.54
N THR A 232 0.22 3.81 -0.24
CA THR A 232 0.32 3.68 -1.71
C THR A 232 1.72 3.21 -2.11
N LEU A 233 1.84 2.50 -3.23
CA LEU A 233 3.09 1.90 -3.73
C LEU A 233 3.75 2.77 -4.81
N TRP A 234 5.03 3.07 -4.62
CA TRP A 234 5.80 3.97 -5.49
C TRP A 234 7.14 3.37 -5.91
N ALA A 235 7.57 3.68 -7.13
CA ALA A 235 8.91 3.40 -7.62
C ALA A 235 9.63 4.71 -7.93
N ALA A 236 10.85 4.89 -7.40
CA ALA A 236 11.70 6.03 -7.73
C ALA A 236 13.00 5.59 -8.39
N LYS A 237 13.45 6.35 -9.39
CA LYS A 237 14.74 6.16 -10.04
C LYS A 237 15.85 6.80 -9.19
N ILE A 238 16.93 6.05 -8.93
CA ILE A 238 17.98 6.42 -7.96
C ILE A 238 19.42 6.12 -8.43
N ASP A 239 19.64 5.79 -9.71
CA ASP A 239 20.98 5.79 -10.35
C ASP A 239 21.41 7.17 -10.86
N ASP A 240 20.47 8.08 -11.11
CA ASP A 240 20.74 9.46 -11.52
C ASP A 240 20.06 10.49 -10.59
N ASP A 241 20.17 11.77 -10.97
CA ASP A 241 19.55 12.92 -10.30
C ASP A 241 18.26 13.37 -11.01
N SER A 242 17.57 12.48 -11.74
CA SER A 242 16.35 12.84 -12.48
C SER A 242 15.15 13.16 -11.58
N GLY A 243 15.15 12.67 -10.33
CA GLY A 243 14.01 12.77 -9.42
C GLY A 243 12.76 12.04 -9.91
N LEU A 244 12.89 11.11 -10.87
CA LEU A 244 11.75 10.40 -11.45
C LEU A 244 11.08 9.50 -10.41
N LEU A 245 9.91 9.95 -9.95
CA LEU A 245 9.05 9.30 -8.97
C LEU A 245 7.74 8.87 -9.65
N ILE A 246 7.36 7.60 -9.51
CA ILE A 246 6.21 7.00 -10.18
C ILE A 246 5.29 6.34 -9.15
N ASP A 247 4.07 6.84 -9.04
CA ASP A 247 2.96 6.19 -8.35
C ASP A 247 2.50 4.98 -9.19
N LEU A 248 2.61 3.77 -8.64
CA LEU A 248 2.24 2.53 -9.34
C LEU A 248 0.72 2.27 -9.34
N LYS A 249 -0.08 3.17 -8.77
CA LYS A 249 -1.56 3.10 -8.70
C LYS A 249 -2.07 1.86 -7.94
N VAL A 250 -1.29 1.43 -6.95
CA VAL A 250 -1.62 0.35 -6.01
C VAL A 250 -1.67 0.94 -4.59
N ALA A 251 -2.68 0.54 -3.81
CA ALA A 251 -2.89 0.96 -2.43
C ALA A 251 -3.00 -0.25 -1.49
N ASN A 252 -2.86 0.00 -0.19
CA ASN A 252 -3.09 -0.95 0.90
C ASN A 252 -2.21 -2.21 0.83
N ILE A 253 -0.90 -2.02 0.94
CA ILE A 253 0.13 -3.07 0.91
C ILE A 253 0.74 -3.21 2.32
N ILE A 254 0.58 -4.39 2.94
CA ILE A 254 1.10 -4.64 4.30
C ILE A 254 2.27 -5.64 4.32
N HIS A 255 2.13 -6.79 3.64
CA HIS A 255 3.08 -7.91 3.79
C HIS A 255 4.10 -8.05 2.67
N PHE A 256 3.72 -7.68 1.44
CA PHE A 256 4.53 -7.98 0.27
C PHE A 256 4.31 -7.01 -0.88
N ALA A 257 5.38 -6.33 -1.27
CA ALA A 257 5.66 -5.98 -2.66
C ALA A 257 7.16 -6.12 -2.91
N ASP A 258 7.56 -6.72 -4.03
CA ASP A 258 8.96 -6.92 -4.40
C ASP A 258 9.13 -6.98 -5.92
N TRP A 259 10.36 -6.71 -6.37
CA TRP A 259 10.74 -6.76 -7.78
C TRP A 259 10.68 -8.19 -8.32
N VAL A 260 10.18 -8.37 -9.54
CA VAL A 260 10.34 -9.65 -10.26
C VAL A 260 11.83 -9.77 -10.62
N PRO A 261 12.59 -10.80 -10.16
CA PRO A 261 14.06 -10.77 -10.20
C PRO A 261 14.70 -10.60 -11.60
N THR A 262 13.97 -10.98 -12.65
CA THR A 262 14.38 -10.84 -14.06
C THR A 262 14.01 -9.48 -14.68
N SER A 263 13.50 -8.52 -13.88
CA SER A 263 13.04 -7.21 -14.32
C SER A 263 13.38 -6.09 -13.32
N THR A 264 13.58 -4.90 -13.84
CA THR A 264 13.78 -3.65 -13.07
C THR A 264 12.61 -2.68 -13.21
N LEU A 265 11.53 -3.11 -13.89
CA LEU A 265 10.33 -2.32 -14.21
C LEU A 265 9.02 -3.13 -14.01
N ARG A 266 9.09 -4.28 -13.34
CA ARG A 266 7.93 -5.12 -13.00
C ARG A 266 7.99 -5.53 -11.52
N VAL A 267 6.88 -5.35 -10.82
CA VAL A 267 6.72 -5.58 -9.39
C VAL A 267 5.57 -6.55 -9.16
N ALA A 268 5.71 -7.46 -8.21
CA ALA A 268 4.62 -8.29 -7.69
C ALA A 268 4.26 -7.85 -6.27
N TYR A 269 2.99 -7.90 -5.90
CA TYR A 269 2.47 -7.41 -4.63
C TYR A 269 1.21 -8.16 -4.16
N SER A 270 0.89 -8.00 -2.87
CA SER A 270 -0.33 -8.51 -2.23
C SER A 270 -1.01 -7.40 -1.43
N THR A 271 -2.34 -7.37 -1.40
CA THR A 271 -3.12 -6.23 -0.87
C THR A 271 -4.01 -6.60 0.33
N VAL A 272 -4.48 -5.58 1.04
CA VAL A 272 -5.43 -5.68 2.15
C VAL A 272 -6.62 -4.74 1.94
N GLU A 273 -7.74 -5.03 2.58
CA GLU A 273 -8.80 -4.05 2.84
C GLU A 273 -8.60 -3.42 4.23
N PRO A 274 -8.77 -2.09 4.41
CA PRO A 274 -8.83 -1.48 5.73
C PRO A 274 -10.02 -1.99 6.56
N ARG A 275 -9.89 -1.89 7.89
CA ARG A 275 -10.91 -2.28 8.88
C ARG A 275 -10.85 -1.37 10.10
N ASP A 276 -12.01 -0.97 10.62
CA ASP A 276 -12.12 -0.20 11.87
C ASP A 276 -11.71 -1.00 13.12
N THR A 277 -11.58 -2.32 12.99
CA THR A 277 -11.15 -3.26 14.04
C THR A 277 -9.67 -3.61 13.90
N ALA A 278 -8.98 -3.80 15.03
CA ALA A 278 -7.61 -4.32 15.05
C ALA A 278 -7.48 -5.60 14.19
N PRO A 279 -6.40 -5.77 13.40
CA PRO A 279 -5.17 -4.94 13.33
C PRO A 279 -5.28 -3.66 12.48
N GLY A 280 -6.48 -3.26 12.06
CA GLY A 280 -6.72 -2.10 11.19
C GLY A 280 -6.95 -2.48 9.71
N TRP A 281 -6.90 -3.77 9.39
CA TRP A 281 -7.00 -4.30 8.04
C TRP A 281 -7.34 -5.80 8.04
N GLN A 282 -7.70 -6.32 6.86
CA GLN A 282 -7.86 -7.74 6.55
C GLN A 282 -7.21 -8.02 5.19
N ALA A 283 -6.35 -9.05 5.10
CA ALA A 283 -5.69 -9.38 3.84
C ALA A 283 -6.65 -9.97 2.80
N ASN A 284 -6.39 -9.64 1.53
CA ASN A 284 -7.06 -10.23 0.38
C ASN A 284 -6.42 -11.57 -0.03
N ASN A 285 -5.18 -11.83 0.41
CA ASN A 285 -4.39 -13.02 0.05
C ASN A 285 -4.14 -13.19 -1.46
N ASN A 286 -4.37 -12.13 -2.25
CA ASN A 286 -4.11 -12.11 -3.69
C ASN A 286 -2.61 -12.02 -4.00
N LEU A 287 -2.26 -12.32 -5.25
CA LEU A 287 -0.97 -11.95 -5.85
C LEU A 287 -1.24 -11.26 -7.17
N GLU A 288 -0.78 -10.03 -7.29
CA GLU A 288 -0.92 -9.20 -8.49
C GLU A 288 0.44 -8.72 -8.97
N LEU A 289 0.56 -8.41 -10.26
CA LEU A 289 1.76 -7.84 -10.87
C LEU A 289 1.43 -6.58 -11.66
N VAL A 290 2.30 -5.57 -11.54
CA VAL A 290 2.24 -4.33 -12.32
C VAL A 290 3.57 -4.11 -13.03
N SER A 291 3.52 -3.56 -14.25
CA SER A 291 4.70 -3.12 -14.99
C SER A 291 4.64 -1.62 -15.22
N PHE A 292 5.78 -0.94 -15.29
CA PHE A 292 5.83 0.50 -15.56
C PHE A 292 6.97 0.85 -16.53
N SER A 293 7.12 2.13 -16.87
CA SER A 293 8.18 2.62 -17.76
C SER A 293 8.99 3.77 -17.16
N THR A 294 10.17 4.01 -17.73
CA THR A 294 10.99 5.21 -17.49
C THR A 294 10.33 6.53 -17.94
N THR A 295 9.10 6.49 -18.46
CA THR A 295 8.30 7.65 -18.85
C THR A 295 7.07 7.86 -17.95
N GLY A 296 6.99 7.17 -16.80
CA GLY A 296 5.86 7.27 -15.88
C GLY A 296 4.57 6.58 -16.35
N TRP A 297 4.62 5.77 -17.41
CA TRP A 297 3.48 4.92 -17.79
C TRP A 297 3.41 3.71 -16.86
N VAL A 298 2.21 3.32 -16.46
CA VAL A 298 1.93 2.16 -15.61
C VAL A 298 0.91 1.27 -16.33
N SER A 299 1.12 -0.05 -16.30
CA SER A 299 0.25 -1.02 -16.95
C SER A 299 -1.04 -1.25 -16.16
N THR A 300 -2.07 -1.79 -16.83
CA THR A 300 -3.11 -2.54 -16.12
C THR A 300 -2.44 -3.66 -15.31
N ARG A 301 -2.94 -3.90 -14.09
CA ARG A 301 -2.50 -5.03 -13.27
C ARG A 301 -2.81 -6.38 -13.92
N THR A 302 -1.93 -7.36 -13.69
CA THR A 302 -2.16 -8.78 -13.98
C THR A 302 -2.41 -9.51 -12.66
N VAL A 303 -3.55 -10.17 -12.50
CA VAL A 303 -3.79 -11.05 -11.35
C VAL A 303 -3.10 -12.39 -11.63
N ALA A 304 -2.30 -12.87 -10.68
CA ALA A 304 -1.69 -14.21 -10.72
C ALA A 304 -2.37 -15.17 -9.73
N VAL A 305 -2.80 -14.66 -8.56
CA VAL A 305 -3.66 -15.37 -7.62
C VAL A 305 -4.80 -14.44 -7.20
N GLU A 306 -6.03 -14.91 -7.39
CA GLU A 306 -7.25 -14.16 -7.02
C GLU A 306 -7.42 -14.03 -5.49
N PRO A 307 -8.17 -13.03 -5.00
CA PRO A 307 -8.47 -12.88 -3.58
C PRO A 307 -9.11 -14.14 -2.98
N ASN A 308 -8.60 -14.57 -1.82
CA ASN A 308 -8.96 -15.83 -1.19
C ASN A 308 -8.87 -15.76 0.35
N SER A 309 -9.21 -16.86 1.03
CA SER A 309 -9.29 -16.90 2.50
C SER A 309 -7.95 -16.96 3.24
N GLY A 310 -6.84 -17.25 2.55
CA GLY A 310 -5.49 -17.34 3.15
C GLY A 310 -5.28 -18.50 4.12
N GLY A 311 -6.19 -19.47 4.20
CA GLY A 311 -6.10 -20.59 5.15
C GLY A 311 -6.45 -20.21 6.59
N ILE A 312 -5.91 -20.95 7.57
CA ILE A 312 -6.18 -20.67 8.99
C ILE A 312 -5.46 -19.37 9.38
N TYR A 313 -6.21 -18.45 9.98
CA TYR A 313 -5.79 -17.08 10.28
C TYR A 313 -5.37 -16.23 9.06
N GLY A 314 -5.78 -16.62 7.84
CA GLY A 314 -5.50 -15.89 6.60
C GLY A 314 -6.08 -14.47 6.50
N TRP A 315 -6.84 -14.00 7.50
CA TRP A 315 -7.14 -12.57 7.65
C TRP A 315 -5.87 -11.73 7.88
N TRP A 316 -4.79 -12.34 8.40
CA TRP A 316 -3.47 -11.72 8.57
C TRP A 316 -2.56 -11.84 7.31
N GLY A 317 -3.02 -12.46 6.23
CA GLY A 317 -2.28 -12.43 4.97
C GLY A 317 -1.15 -13.45 4.82
N ILE A 318 -0.41 -13.26 3.72
CA ILE A 318 0.62 -14.18 3.22
C ILE A 318 1.91 -13.39 2.97
N SER A 319 3.04 -13.95 3.39
CA SER A 319 4.38 -13.46 3.03
C SER A 319 4.92 -14.24 1.84
N PHE A 320 5.60 -13.58 0.91
CA PHE A 320 6.17 -14.23 -0.29
C PHE A 320 7.68 -13.99 -0.40
N ALA A 321 8.39 -14.89 -1.07
CA ALA A 321 9.82 -14.78 -1.36
C ALA A 321 10.14 -15.34 -2.76
N TRP A 322 10.76 -14.54 -3.62
CA TRP A 322 11.18 -14.95 -4.96
C TRP A 322 12.34 -15.94 -4.94
N ALA A 323 12.25 -16.98 -5.77
CA ALA A 323 13.40 -17.85 -6.05
C ALA A 323 14.46 -17.09 -6.88
N PRO A 324 15.75 -17.46 -6.77
CA PRO A 324 16.82 -16.87 -7.60
C PRO A 324 16.66 -17.05 -9.11
N ASP A 325 15.76 -17.94 -9.56
CA ASP A 325 15.41 -18.12 -10.97
C ASP A 325 14.40 -17.08 -11.51
N GLY A 326 13.70 -16.36 -10.63
CA GLY A 326 12.65 -15.39 -11.01
C GLY A 326 11.40 -16.01 -11.64
N LEU A 327 11.22 -17.33 -11.52
CA LEU A 327 10.11 -18.10 -12.07
C LEU A 327 9.25 -18.74 -10.96
N ARG A 328 9.86 -19.12 -9.83
CA ARG A 328 9.15 -19.66 -8.67
C ARG A 328 9.03 -18.61 -7.56
N LEU A 329 7.89 -18.61 -6.87
CA LEU A 329 7.60 -17.76 -5.73
C LEU A 329 7.20 -18.62 -4.54
N ALA A 330 7.98 -18.64 -3.47
CA ALA A 330 7.58 -19.33 -2.26
C ALA A 330 6.62 -18.46 -1.45
N TYR A 331 5.65 -19.09 -0.77
CA TYR A 331 4.66 -18.41 0.07
C TYR A 331 4.62 -19.00 1.48
N ALA A 332 4.32 -18.15 2.46
CA ALA A 332 4.19 -18.49 3.88
C ALA A 332 2.87 -17.94 4.44
N ARG A 333 2.11 -18.83 5.10
CA ARG A 333 0.87 -18.55 5.83
C ARG A 333 0.99 -19.05 7.27
N PRO A 334 0.07 -18.71 8.19
CA PRO A 334 0.09 -19.23 9.56
C PRO A 334 -0.05 -20.78 9.65
N ASP A 335 -0.58 -21.43 8.62
CA ASP A 335 -0.80 -22.89 8.55
C ASP A 335 0.17 -23.68 7.63
N GLY A 336 1.11 -23.01 6.97
CA GLY A 336 2.09 -23.69 6.13
C GLY A 336 2.92 -22.81 5.20
N VAL A 337 3.88 -23.47 4.54
CA VAL A 337 4.76 -22.91 3.51
C VAL A 337 4.60 -23.74 2.23
N GLY A 338 4.57 -23.08 1.08
CA GLY A 338 4.46 -23.71 -0.24
C GLY A 338 5.22 -22.94 -1.32
N ILE A 339 5.09 -23.40 -2.56
CA ILE A 339 5.68 -22.78 -3.75
C ILE A 339 4.58 -22.61 -4.79
N LEU A 340 4.57 -21.45 -5.42
CA LEU A 340 3.83 -21.09 -6.61
C LEU A 340 4.81 -21.06 -7.81
N ASP A 341 4.37 -21.51 -8.97
CA ASP A 341 5.16 -21.53 -10.20
C ASP A 341 4.52 -20.57 -11.22
N LEU A 342 5.28 -19.58 -11.70
CA LEU A 342 4.76 -18.51 -12.55
C LEU A 342 5.22 -18.66 -14.02
N ARG A 343 5.56 -19.89 -14.44
CA ARG A 343 6.03 -20.21 -15.79
C ARG A 343 4.92 -20.31 -16.85
N GLU A 344 3.68 -20.54 -16.46
CA GLU A 344 2.59 -20.69 -17.44
C GLU A 344 2.01 -19.32 -17.83
N GLU A 345 2.14 -18.96 -19.11
CA GLU A 345 1.39 -17.82 -19.70
C GLU A 345 -0.14 -18.10 -19.75
N GLY A 346 -0.56 -19.31 -19.39
CA GLY A 346 -1.94 -19.74 -19.20
C GLY A 346 -2.47 -19.42 -17.80
N LEU A 347 -2.73 -18.15 -17.51
CA LEU A 347 -3.63 -17.73 -16.40
C LEU A 347 -5.10 -18.10 -16.73
N GLN A 348 -5.36 -19.34 -17.13
CA GLN A 348 -6.52 -19.74 -17.94
C GLN A 348 -7.15 -21.05 -17.46
N GLU A 349 -7.92 -20.97 -16.37
CA GLU A 349 -9.38 -21.17 -16.35
C GLU A 349 -9.87 -21.29 -14.89
N GLU A 350 -9.03 -21.87 -14.02
CA GLU A 350 -9.10 -21.78 -12.56
C GLU A 350 -7.75 -21.23 -12.07
N GLY A 351 -7.74 -20.13 -11.30
CA GLY A 351 -6.51 -19.45 -10.89
C GLY A 351 -5.68 -20.24 -9.88
N GLU A 352 -4.36 -20.05 -9.91
CA GLU A 352 -3.39 -20.72 -9.02
C GLU A 352 -3.78 -20.62 -7.53
N THR A 353 -3.69 -21.74 -6.79
CA THR A 353 -4.18 -21.83 -5.40
C THR A 353 -3.11 -22.26 -4.40
N PHE A 354 -3.30 -21.83 -3.14
CA PHE A 354 -2.42 -22.16 -2.03
C PHE A 354 -2.82 -23.49 -1.32
N ASP A 355 -3.34 -24.47 -2.06
CA ASP A 355 -3.90 -25.70 -1.46
C ASP A 355 -2.86 -26.80 -1.20
N PHE A 356 -1.66 -26.67 -1.78
CA PHE A 356 -0.59 -27.67 -1.73
C PHE A 356 0.69 -27.16 -1.01
N PRO A 357 0.65 -26.90 0.31
CA PRO A 357 1.84 -26.53 1.07
C PRO A 357 2.83 -27.71 1.17
N ILE A 358 4.10 -27.45 0.85
CA ILE A 358 5.21 -28.41 0.97
C ILE A 358 5.60 -28.68 2.43
N LEU A 359 5.28 -27.72 3.33
CA LEU A 359 5.44 -27.85 4.77
C LEU A 359 4.14 -27.37 5.44
N LYS A 360 3.45 -28.28 6.14
CA LYS A 360 2.31 -27.92 6.99
C LYS A 360 2.81 -27.48 8.36
N ILE A 361 2.22 -26.42 8.90
CA ILE A 361 2.60 -25.81 10.18
C ILE A 361 1.35 -25.75 11.06
N THR A 362 1.48 -26.07 12.33
CA THR A 362 0.40 -25.84 13.30
C THR A 362 0.28 -24.33 13.54
N PRO A 363 -0.88 -23.69 13.34
CA PRO A 363 -1.01 -22.25 13.61
C PRO A 363 -0.78 -21.92 15.08
N LEU A 364 -0.10 -20.81 15.35
CA LEU A 364 0.11 -20.29 16.70
C LEU A 364 -1.15 -19.55 17.18
N GLN A 365 -1.69 -19.95 18.33
CA GLN A 365 -2.79 -19.24 19.00
C GLN A 365 -2.24 -18.08 19.84
N THR A 366 -2.02 -16.93 19.21
CA THR A 366 -1.44 -15.70 19.78
C THR A 366 -2.23 -15.06 20.92
N GLN A 367 -3.53 -15.35 21.03
CA GLN A 367 -4.49 -14.70 21.95
C GLN A 367 -4.65 -13.17 21.79
N GLY A 368 -4.24 -12.61 20.65
CA GLY A 368 -4.38 -11.18 20.36
C GLY A 368 -4.70 -10.92 18.88
N ASP A 369 -4.82 -9.65 18.51
CA ASP A 369 -5.26 -9.20 17.17
C ASP A 369 -4.15 -9.29 16.10
N TRP A 370 -3.31 -10.32 16.18
CA TRP A 370 -2.27 -10.65 15.21
C TRP A 370 -2.13 -12.16 15.04
N ALA A 371 -1.64 -12.61 13.88
CA ALA A 371 -1.23 -14.00 13.66
C ALA A 371 0.27 -14.06 13.35
N TRP A 372 0.91 -15.17 13.70
CA TRP A 372 2.30 -15.42 13.31
C TRP A 372 2.35 -16.07 11.93
N VAL A 373 3.14 -15.47 11.02
CA VAL A 373 3.52 -16.02 9.72
C VAL A 373 5.02 -16.32 9.77
N PRO A 374 5.47 -17.53 9.37
CA PRO A 374 6.87 -17.88 9.46
C PRO A 374 7.73 -17.06 8.47
N GLY A 375 8.91 -16.66 8.92
CA GLY A 375 9.93 -16.08 8.03
C GLY A 375 10.33 -17.09 6.95
N LEU A 376 10.60 -16.61 5.74
CA LEU A 376 10.82 -17.44 4.55
C LEU A 376 11.93 -16.87 3.68
N THR A 377 12.87 -17.70 3.26
CA THR A 377 13.93 -17.31 2.30
C THR A 377 14.37 -18.50 1.45
N TRP A 378 14.95 -18.21 0.28
CA TRP A 378 15.56 -19.19 -0.60
C TRP A 378 17.08 -19.25 -0.38
N ALA A 379 17.64 -20.45 -0.37
CA ALA A 379 19.06 -20.65 -0.66
C ALA A 379 19.41 -19.99 -2.01
N PRO A 380 20.60 -19.39 -2.17
CA PRO A 380 21.00 -18.72 -3.42
C PRO A 380 21.16 -19.67 -4.61
N THR A 381 21.10 -20.98 -4.38
CA THR A 381 21.03 -22.03 -5.42
C THR A 381 19.62 -22.31 -5.94
N GLY A 382 18.56 -21.83 -5.27
CA GLY A 382 17.17 -22.12 -5.61
C GLY A 382 16.69 -23.54 -5.28
N ASN A 383 17.50 -24.36 -4.60
CA ASN A 383 17.17 -25.77 -4.29
C ASN A 383 16.67 -26.02 -2.86
N THR A 384 16.80 -25.04 -1.96
CA THR A 384 16.38 -25.18 -0.54
C THR A 384 15.64 -23.92 -0.10
N LEU A 385 14.56 -24.11 0.66
CA LEU A 385 13.91 -23.05 1.43
C LEU A 385 14.32 -23.13 2.90
N TYR A 386 14.61 -21.99 3.51
CA TYR A 386 14.82 -21.87 4.96
C TYR A 386 13.65 -21.12 5.58
N THR A 387 13.11 -21.67 6.66
CA THR A 387 11.92 -21.14 7.34
C THR A 387 11.90 -21.53 8.81
N VAL A 388 10.96 -20.98 9.58
CA VAL A 388 10.76 -21.32 10.99
C VAL A 388 9.53 -22.19 11.12
N ALA A 389 9.64 -23.35 11.75
CA ALA A 389 8.52 -24.22 12.06
C ALA A 389 8.06 -24.02 13.50
N HIS A 390 6.76 -23.85 13.72
CA HIS A 390 6.16 -23.95 15.05
C HIS A 390 6.19 -25.42 15.49
N ALA A 391 7.07 -25.74 16.44
CA ALA A 391 7.36 -27.08 16.90
C ALA A 391 6.55 -27.41 18.16
N THR A 392 6.22 -28.68 18.38
CA THR A 392 5.41 -29.09 19.54
C THR A 392 6.20 -29.09 20.84
N SER A 393 5.49 -28.98 21.98
CA SER A 393 6.09 -29.06 23.30
C SER A 393 6.00 -30.48 23.85
N PRO A 394 7.11 -31.13 24.26
CA PRO A 394 7.10 -32.50 24.79
C PRO A 394 6.28 -32.72 26.09
N GLY A 395 5.66 -31.68 26.66
CA GLY A 395 4.92 -31.71 27.93
C GLY A 395 3.42 -32.00 27.85
N GLY A 396 2.81 -32.12 26.66
CA GLY A 396 1.39 -32.49 26.51
C GLY A 396 0.38 -31.36 26.72
N GLY A 397 0.68 -30.14 26.25
CA GLY A 397 -0.30 -29.04 26.13
C GLY A 397 -1.06 -29.06 24.80
N SER A 398 -1.82 -27.98 24.53
CA SER A 398 -2.28 -27.66 23.17
C SER A 398 -1.07 -27.44 22.26
N VAL A 399 -1.12 -27.98 21.04
CA VAL A 399 -0.03 -27.85 20.07
C VAL A 399 0.00 -26.46 19.43
N GLU A 400 -1.15 -25.80 19.37
CA GLU A 400 -1.38 -24.43 18.94
C GLU A 400 -0.81 -23.40 19.93
N GLN A 401 -0.53 -23.81 21.16
CA GLN A 401 0.02 -22.98 22.25
C GLN A 401 1.46 -23.37 22.62
N SER A 402 2.19 -24.03 21.70
CA SER A 402 3.57 -24.43 21.96
C SER A 402 4.51 -23.22 21.88
N PRO A 403 5.46 -23.06 22.82
CA PRO A 403 6.42 -21.95 22.78
C PRO A 403 7.71 -22.31 22.01
N ASN A 404 7.74 -23.43 21.29
CA ASN A 404 8.93 -23.93 20.57
C ASN A 404 8.88 -23.53 19.09
N PHE A 405 9.98 -22.97 18.59
CA PHE A 405 10.13 -22.54 17.20
C PHE A 405 11.51 -22.96 16.70
N ASP A 406 11.53 -23.81 15.67
CA ASP A 406 12.74 -24.48 15.20
C ASP A 406 13.08 -24.01 13.78
N LEU A 407 14.37 -23.69 13.56
CA LEU A 407 14.85 -23.30 12.23
C LEU A 407 14.94 -24.55 11.35
N THR A 408 14.23 -24.50 10.23
CA THR A 408 13.92 -25.65 9.37
C THR A 408 14.41 -25.40 7.95
N ALA A 409 15.08 -26.40 7.38
CA ALA A 409 15.46 -26.46 5.97
C ALA A 409 14.50 -27.40 5.21
N VAL A 410 14.08 -26.99 4.01
CA VAL A 410 13.15 -27.71 3.15
C VAL A 410 13.82 -27.87 1.78
N SER A 411 14.41 -29.04 1.52
CA SER A 411 15.16 -29.31 0.28
C SER A 411 14.25 -29.81 -0.85
N LEU A 412 14.33 -29.16 -2.00
CA LEU A 412 13.54 -29.46 -3.19
C LEU A 412 14.25 -30.45 -4.14
N GLU A 413 15.44 -30.93 -3.75
CA GLU A 413 16.22 -31.91 -4.52
C GLU A 413 15.56 -33.29 -4.50
N GLY A 414 14.58 -33.46 -5.38
CA GLY A 414 13.73 -34.65 -5.47
C GLY A 414 12.28 -34.36 -5.88
N SER A 415 11.85 -33.10 -5.92
CA SER A 415 10.50 -32.71 -6.38
C SER A 415 10.40 -32.44 -7.89
N VAL A 416 11.52 -32.39 -8.61
CA VAL A 416 11.54 -32.28 -10.08
C VAL A 416 11.31 -33.66 -10.70
N SER A 417 10.04 -34.06 -10.82
CA SER A 417 9.66 -35.11 -11.76
C SER A 417 9.97 -34.65 -13.18
N GLN A 418 10.62 -35.50 -13.96
CA GLN A 418 10.83 -35.24 -15.39
C GLN A 418 9.48 -35.20 -16.13
N GLU A 419 9.45 -34.46 -17.24
CA GLU A 419 8.33 -34.45 -18.18
C GLU A 419 7.89 -35.87 -18.53
N GLY A 420 6.61 -36.19 -18.33
CA GLY A 420 6.00 -37.43 -18.83
C GLY A 420 5.58 -38.48 -17.81
N SER A 421 5.80 -38.30 -16.50
CA SER A 421 5.26 -39.21 -15.46
C SER A 421 4.25 -38.53 -14.53
N VAL A 422 2.99 -38.46 -14.96
CA VAL A 422 1.86 -38.28 -14.03
C VAL A 422 1.76 -39.55 -13.18
N SER A 423 2.09 -39.46 -11.89
CA SER A 423 1.68 -40.47 -10.93
C SER A 423 0.16 -40.39 -10.77
N GLN A 424 -0.56 -41.39 -11.27
CA GLN A 424 -1.89 -41.69 -10.75
C GLN A 424 -1.72 -42.04 -9.27
N GLU A 425 -2.53 -41.42 -8.41
CA GLU A 425 -2.26 -41.21 -6.98
C GLU A 425 -1.18 -40.14 -6.73
N GLY A 426 -1.54 -39.11 -5.95
CA GLY A 426 -0.77 -37.87 -5.73
C GLY A 426 0.46 -38.04 -4.83
N SER A 427 1.39 -38.91 -5.24
CA SER A 427 2.66 -39.15 -4.56
C SER A 427 3.65 -38.00 -4.81
N VAL A 428 3.40 -36.85 -4.20
CA VAL A 428 4.43 -35.80 -4.04
C VAL A 428 5.65 -36.45 -3.40
N SER A 429 6.80 -36.35 -4.05
CA SER A 429 8.08 -36.83 -3.53
C SER A 429 8.34 -36.14 -2.18
N LEU A 430 8.22 -36.88 -1.08
CA LEU A 430 8.12 -36.32 0.26
C LEU A 430 9.43 -35.64 0.66
N THR A 431 9.47 -34.32 0.43
CA THR A 431 10.48 -33.43 1.01
C THR A 431 10.38 -33.55 2.52
N VAL A 432 11.42 -34.11 3.14
CA VAL A 432 11.48 -34.20 4.61
C VAL A 432 12.01 -32.86 5.14
N PRO A 433 11.19 -32.05 5.83
CA PRO A 433 11.70 -30.84 6.47
C PRO A 433 12.67 -31.21 7.59
N ILE A 434 13.85 -30.62 7.59
CA ILE A 434 14.89 -30.86 8.59
C ILE A 434 14.94 -29.68 9.53
N ALA A 435 14.40 -29.84 10.73
CA ALA A 435 14.66 -28.94 11.85
C ALA A 435 16.12 -29.14 12.31
N PHE A 436 16.96 -28.12 12.15
CA PHE A 436 18.41 -28.23 12.35
C PHE A 436 18.99 -27.24 13.38
N VAL A 437 18.24 -26.18 13.74
CA VAL A 437 18.50 -25.40 14.96
C VAL A 437 17.23 -25.31 15.81
N PRO A 438 17.07 -26.20 16.81
CA PRO A 438 15.88 -26.21 17.67
C PRO A 438 15.90 -25.02 18.63
N GLN A 439 14.71 -24.59 19.05
CA GLN A 439 14.49 -23.46 19.97
C GLN A 439 15.27 -22.21 19.53
N THR A 440 15.02 -21.79 18.28
CA THR A 440 15.55 -20.54 17.73
C THR A 440 14.67 -19.34 18.07
N GLY A 441 13.35 -19.53 18.15
CA GLY A 441 12.36 -18.46 18.42
C GLY A 441 11.59 -18.03 17.17
N MET A 442 10.38 -17.50 17.37
CA MET A 442 9.41 -17.29 16.28
C MET A 442 9.84 -16.27 15.21
N PHE A 443 10.68 -15.30 15.57
CA PHE A 443 11.15 -14.22 14.66
C PHE A 443 12.60 -14.43 14.19
N ALA A 444 12.96 -15.67 13.85
CA ALA A 444 14.35 -16.01 13.50
C ALA A 444 14.83 -15.42 12.17
N TYR A 445 13.93 -15.16 11.22
CA TYR A 445 14.21 -14.57 9.90
C TYR A 445 15.56 -14.99 9.27
N PRO A 446 15.72 -16.28 8.90
CA PRO A 446 16.96 -16.77 8.29
C PRO A 446 17.21 -16.13 6.92
N ILE A 447 18.49 -15.94 6.59
CA ILE A 447 18.95 -15.33 5.33
C ILE A 447 20.33 -15.92 4.96
N PRO A 448 20.50 -16.56 3.80
CA PRO A 448 21.80 -17.02 3.33
C PRO A 448 22.63 -15.86 2.75
N SER A 449 23.96 -15.98 2.82
CA SER A 449 24.89 -15.09 2.13
C SER A 449 24.81 -15.27 0.61
N PRO A 450 25.38 -14.34 -0.18
CA PRO A 450 25.76 -14.64 -1.55
C PRO A 450 26.65 -15.90 -1.63
N LEU A 451 26.65 -16.56 -2.79
CA LEU A 451 27.54 -17.69 -3.06
C LEU A 451 29.00 -17.21 -3.12
N HIS A 452 29.88 -17.97 -2.48
CA HIS A 452 31.33 -17.79 -2.56
C HIS A 452 32.04 -19.13 -2.85
N PRO A 453 33.11 -19.12 -3.67
CA PRO A 453 33.87 -20.32 -3.97
C PRO A 453 34.78 -20.71 -2.80
N LEU A 454 34.69 -21.97 -2.38
CA LEU A 454 35.66 -22.58 -1.47
C LEU A 454 36.96 -22.95 -2.22
N PRO A 455 38.10 -23.12 -1.52
CA PRO A 455 39.34 -23.65 -2.11
C PRO A 455 39.22 -25.06 -2.74
N SER A 456 38.13 -25.78 -2.48
CA SER A 456 37.78 -27.05 -3.12
C SER A 456 37.19 -26.88 -4.54
N GLY A 457 36.81 -25.67 -4.93
CA GLY A 457 36.02 -25.39 -6.14
C GLY A 457 34.50 -25.54 -5.94
N GLU A 458 34.04 -25.89 -4.75
CA GLU A 458 32.61 -25.93 -4.40
C GLU A 458 32.07 -24.52 -4.09
N GLN A 459 30.79 -24.26 -4.41
CA GLN A 459 30.09 -23.04 -4.01
C GLN A 459 29.46 -23.20 -2.62
N ALA A 460 29.78 -22.28 -1.71
CA ALA A 460 29.27 -22.25 -0.35
C ALA A 460 28.51 -20.95 -0.04
N TYR A 461 27.77 -20.96 1.07
CA TYR A 461 27.13 -19.79 1.66
C TYR A 461 27.02 -19.99 3.18
N GLU A 462 27.12 -18.89 3.93
CA GLU A 462 26.77 -18.83 5.35
C GLU A 462 25.26 -18.56 5.50
N ILE A 463 24.66 -18.83 6.67
CA ILE A 463 23.29 -18.46 7.02
C ILE A 463 23.34 -17.54 8.24
N ALA A 464 22.83 -16.32 8.08
CA ALA A 464 22.56 -15.39 9.17
C ALA A 464 21.11 -15.57 9.63
N TYR A 465 20.85 -15.47 10.93
CA TYR A 465 19.52 -15.49 11.51
C TYR A 465 19.54 -14.86 12.90
N LEU A 466 18.36 -14.52 13.39
CA LEU A 466 18.16 -14.10 14.77
C LEU A 466 17.86 -15.32 15.66
N GLN A 467 18.48 -15.40 16.84
CA GLN A 467 18.04 -16.32 17.90
C GLN A 467 17.49 -15.52 19.08
N ALA A 468 16.33 -15.92 19.61
CA ALA A 468 15.79 -15.40 20.86
C ALA A 468 16.71 -15.77 22.03
N SER A 469 16.99 -14.82 22.93
CA SER A 469 17.66 -15.08 24.22
C SER A 469 16.84 -16.02 25.11
N PHE A 470 15.50 -15.90 25.04
CA PHE A 470 14.53 -16.76 25.73
C PHE A 470 13.55 -17.36 24.71
N PRO A 471 13.90 -18.47 24.03
CA PRO A 471 13.08 -19.03 22.94
C PRO A 471 11.63 -19.33 23.31
N THR A 472 11.39 -19.72 24.56
CA THR A 472 10.05 -20.01 25.10
C THR A 472 9.20 -18.77 25.43
N GLN A 473 9.75 -17.57 25.20
CA GLN A 473 9.11 -16.26 25.31
C GLN A 473 9.47 -15.43 24.06
N SER A 474 9.52 -16.07 22.89
CA SER A 474 10.09 -15.47 21.67
C SER A 474 9.21 -14.40 20.99
N ASP A 475 8.01 -14.17 21.51
CA ASP A 475 7.15 -13.03 21.19
C ASP A 475 7.69 -11.69 21.74
N SER A 476 8.38 -11.76 22.88
CA SER A 476 8.80 -10.63 23.71
C SER A 476 10.28 -10.67 24.10
N SER A 477 10.99 -11.74 23.74
CA SER A 477 12.41 -11.92 23.99
C SER A 477 13.26 -10.94 23.17
N PRO A 478 14.35 -10.38 23.73
CA PRO A 478 15.45 -9.86 22.93
C PRO A 478 16.03 -10.95 22.02
N TYR A 479 16.59 -10.54 20.88
CA TYR A 479 17.24 -11.42 19.91
C TYR A 479 18.75 -11.12 19.76
N ARG A 480 19.46 -12.06 19.14
CA ARG A 480 20.88 -11.95 18.76
C ARG A 480 21.13 -12.45 17.34
N LEU A 481 22.04 -11.80 16.63
CA LEU A 481 22.54 -12.23 15.32
C LEU A 481 23.48 -13.42 15.48
N VAL A 482 23.14 -14.52 14.81
CA VAL A 482 23.92 -15.75 14.74
C VAL A 482 24.22 -16.06 13.28
N VAL A 483 25.45 -16.46 12.99
CA VAL A 483 25.89 -16.95 11.68
C VAL A 483 26.36 -18.39 11.80
N MET A 484 26.04 -19.22 10.81
CA MET A 484 26.46 -20.63 10.73
C MET A 484 26.67 -21.05 9.27
N ASP A 485 27.27 -22.21 9.04
CA ASP A 485 27.40 -22.77 7.70
C ASP A 485 26.06 -23.39 7.25
N ARG A 486 25.89 -23.64 5.94
CA ARG A 486 24.62 -24.11 5.35
C ARG A 486 24.04 -25.41 5.93
N ASP A 487 24.86 -26.20 6.64
CA ASP A 487 24.51 -27.46 7.31
C ASP A 487 24.22 -27.30 8.82
N GLY A 488 24.31 -26.09 9.37
CA GLY A 488 24.17 -25.79 10.79
C GLY A 488 25.46 -25.84 11.61
N SER A 489 26.59 -26.21 11.01
CA SER A 489 27.89 -26.23 11.67
C SER A 489 28.52 -24.82 11.81
N ASN A 490 29.65 -24.73 12.52
CA ASN A 490 30.43 -23.48 12.69
C ASN A 490 29.63 -22.25 13.19
N ARG A 491 28.56 -22.51 13.95
CA ARG A 491 27.66 -21.53 14.57
C ARG A 491 28.41 -20.55 15.48
N ARG A 492 28.25 -19.25 15.21
CA ARG A 492 28.86 -18.10 15.90
C ARG A 492 27.79 -17.07 16.25
N GLU A 493 27.70 -16.69 17.52
CA GLU A 493 26.98 -15.48 17.95
C GLU A 493 27.88 -14.27 17.67
N LEU A 494 27.35 -13.25 16.97
CA LEU A 494 28.15 -12.11 16.50
C LEU A 494 27.72 -10.75 17.07
N PHE A 495 26.42 -10.57 17.34
CA PHE A 495 25.89 -9.30 17.80
C PHE A 495 24.56 -9.49 18.57
N PRO A 496 24.27 -8.70 19.62
CA PRO A 496 25.14 -7.70 20.24
C PRO A 496 26.26 -8.36 21.07
N ALA A 497 27.10 -7.55 21.74
CA ALA A 497 28.06 -8.08 22.70
C ALA A 497 27.36 -8.64 23.96
N GLU A 498 28.00 -9.60 24.64
CA GLU A 498 27.46 -10.22 25.85
C GLU A 498 27.07 -9.18 26.92
N GLY A 499 25.84 -9.24 27.41
CA GLY A 499 25.30 -8.32 28.42
C GLY A 499 24.76 -6.99 27.88
N ALA A 500 24.86 -6.71 26.58
CA ALA A 500 24.17 -5.57 25.95
C ALA A 500 22.68 -5.87 25.70
N PRO A 501 21.82 -4.85 25.54
CA PRO A 501 20.44 -5.03 25.07
C PRO A 501 20.40 -5.78 23.74
N GLY A 502 19.43 -6.67 23.55
CA GLY A 502 19.27 -7.45 22.32
C GLY A 502 18.73 -6.67 21.13
N LEU A 503 18.73 -7.34 19.98
CA LEU A 503 18.05 -6.91 18.76
C LEU A 503 16.53 -7.06 18.90
N GLU A 504 15.82 -6.18 18.19
CA GLU A 504 14.39 -6.33 17.88
C GLU A 504 14.20 -7.20 16.61
N PRO A 505 13.06 -7.90 16.46
CA PRO A 505 12.72 -8.70 15.28
C PRO A 505 12.91 -8.00 13.92
N GLN A 506 13.80 -8.53 13.08
CA GLN A 506 14.14 -7.95 11.77
C GLN A 506 14.81 -8.99 10.84
N GLN A 507 14.88 -8.68 9.54
CA GLN A 507 15.89 -9.27 8.66
C GLN A 507 17.21 -8.49 8.79
N PRO A 508 18.34 -9.14 9.10
CA PRO A 508 19.67 -8.63 8.74
C PRO A 508 19.81 -8.48 7.20
N LEU A 509 20.89 -7.87 6.70
CA LEU A 509 21.18 -7.85 5.27
C LEU A 509 22.64 -8.15 5.00
N TRP A 510 22.91 -9.19 4.20
CA TRP A 510 24.26 -9.47 3.72
C TRP A 510 24.70 -8.42 2.69
N ALA A 511 25.96 -8.00 2.76
CA ALA A 511 26.63 -7.30 1.69
C ALA A 511 26.58 -8.13 0.38
N PRO A 512 26.43 -7.49 -0.80
CA PRO A 512 26.36 -8.19 -2.08
C PRO A 512 27.70 -8.79 -2.53
N GLN A 513 28.81 -8.26 -1.99
CA GLN A 513 30.17 -8.70 -2.27
C GLN A 513 30.94 -8.83 -0.94
N PRO A 514 31.93 -9.74 -0.86
CA PRO A 514 32.73 -9.91 0.35
C PRO A 514 33.60 -8.69 0.64
N SER A 515 33.93 -8.53 1.91
CA SER A 515 34.79 -7.50 2.50
C SER A 515 35.97 -8.13 3.23
N GLY A 516 37.05 -7.36 3.38
CA GLY A 516 38.28 -7.83 4.03
C GLY A 516 39.03 -8.88 3.21
N GLY A 517 40.10 -9.42 3.80
CA GLY A 517 41.07 -10.27 3.11
C GLY A 517 41.89 -9.52 2.05
N ASN A 518 42.85 -10.23 1.46
CA ASN A 518 43.62 -9.81 0.28
C ASN A 518 44.19 -11.07 -0.41
N ASP A 519 44.92 -10.92 -1.52
CA ASP A 519 45.51 -12.05 -2.27
C ASP A 519 46.45 -12.96 -1.43
N LEU A 520 46.90 -12.49 -0.26
CA LEU A 520 47.78 -13.21 0.67
C LEU A 520 47.02 -13.82 1.86
N ASP A 521 45.79 -13.38 2.13
CA ASP A 521 44.87 -14.00 3.09
C ASP A 521 43.41 -14.03 2.56
N PRO A 522 43.08 -15.04 1.73
CA PRO A 522 41.69 -15.33 1.36
C PRO A 522 40.83 -15.83 2.53
N ALA A 523 41.44 -16.34 3.61
CA ALA A 523 40.71 -16.85 4.78
C ALA A 523 40.21 -15.73 5.71
N GLY A 524 40.71 -14.49 5.51
CA GLY A 524 40.19 -13.26 6.11
C GLY A 524 39.01 -12.62 5.36
N GLN A 525 38.66 -13.10 4.16
CA GLN A 525 37.46 -12.64 3.45
C GLN A 525 36.20 -13.09 4.20
N GLY A 526 35.24 -12.18 4.34
CA GLY A 526 33.89 -12.45 4.85
C GLY A 526 32.91 -11.46 4.26
N TYR A 527 31.76 -11.26 4.91
CA TYR A 527 30.79 -10.25 4.47
C TYR A 527 30.40 -9.35 5.65
N TRP A 528 30.13 -8.08 5.36
CA TRP A 528 29.35 -7.25 6.27
C TRP A 528 27.88 -7.71 6.30
N LEU A 529 27.31 -7.71 7.50
CA LEU A 529 25.87 -7.83 7.76
C LEU A 529 25.37 -6.48 8.27
N ALA A 530 24.48 -5.81 7.53
CA ALA A 530 23.78 -4.64 8.03
C ALA A 530 22.61 -5.06 8.94
N LEU A 531 22.37 -4.26 9.99
CA LEU A 531 21.28 -4.45 10.95
C LEU A 531 20.84 -3.10 11.54
N ILE A 532 19.60 -3.05 12.04
CA ILE A 532 19.07 -1.93 12.82
C ILE A 532 19.16 -2.28 14.30
N TYR A 533 19.78 -1.41 15.09
CA TYR A 533 19.90 -1.57 16.54
C TYR A 533 19.75 -0.23 17.24
N GLN A 534 18.79 -0.16 18.18
CA GLN A 534 18.41 1.06 18.90
C GLN A 534 18.08 2.22 17.94
N GLY A 535 17.31 1.95 16.89
CA GLY A 535 16.95 2.92 15.85
C GLY A 535 18.13 3.43 15.00
N ASN A 536 19.28 2.77 15.01
CA ASN A 536 20.47 3.17 14.26
C ASN A 536 20.94 2.04 13.33
N LEU A 537 21.64 2.39 12.25
CA LEU A 537 22.19 1.44 11.29
C LEU A 537 23.59 0.98 11.74
N TRP A 538 23.84 -0.33 11.74
CA TRP A 538 25.12 -0.94 12.10
C TRP A 538 25.56 -1.97 11.05
N LEU A 539 26.87 -2.17 10.93
CA LEU A 539 27.49 -3.29 10.23
C LEU A 539 28.19 -4.23 11.21
N VAL A 540 28.12 -5.54 10.94
CA VAL A 540 28.82 -6.60 11.68
C VAL A 540 29.52 -7.54 10.69
N HIS A 541 30.82 -7.79 10.82
CA HIS A 541 31.57 -8.59 9.86
C HIS A 541 31.52 -10.09 10.20
N SER A 542 30.95 -10.93 9.33
CA SER A 542 30.63 -12.34 9.62
C SER A 542 31.81 -13.20 10.09
N LYS A 543 33.01 -12.84 9.62
CA LYS A 543 34.26 -13.58 9.84
C LYS A 543 35.11 -13.11 11.02
N THR A 544 35.03 -11.82 11.38
CA THR A 544 35.91 -11.20 12.37
C THR A 544 35.18 -10.73 13.63
N GLY A 545 33.85 -10.60 13.58
CA GLY A 545 33.08 -9.97 14.66
C GLY A 545 33.36 -8.47 14.80
N GLU A 546 33.93 -7.82 13.76
CA GLU A 546 34.08 -6.37 13.76
C GLU A 546 32.72 -5.69 13.67
N ILE A 547 32.50 -4.65 14.49
CA ILE A 547 31.23 -3.94 14.65
C ILE A 547 31.43 -2.46 14.32
N ARG A 548 30.55 -1.88 13.50
CA ARG A 548 30.58 -0.46 13.10
C ARG A 548 29.18 0.15 13.14
N GLN A 549 28.96 1.16 13.97
CA GLN A 549 27.76 2.00 13.89
C GLN A 549 27.91 3.00 12.73
N LEU A 550 26.88 3.17 11.91
CA LEU A 550 26.87 4.04 10.73
C LEU A 550 26.07 5.33 10.90
N THR A 551 25.00 5.29 11.71
CA THR A 551 24.17 6.47 12.02
C THR A 551 24.01 6.66 13.52
N GLY A 552 23.74 7.89 13.95
CA GLY A 552 23.54 8.28 15.36
C GLY A 552 22.27 9.10 15.59
N ASP A 553 21.31 9.04 14.65
CA ASP A 553 20.05 9.78 14.69
C ASP A 553 18.96 9.08 15.51
N GLY A 554 18.98 7.74 15.60
CA GLY A 554 17.94 6.96 16.27
C GLY A 554 16.63 6.86 15.49
N LEU A 555 16.66 7.15 14.18
CA LEU A 555 15.47 7.27 13.32
C LEU A 555 15.41 6.25 12.18
N ILE A 556 16.26 5.21 12.22
CA ILE A 556 16.33 4.16 11.19
C ILE A 556 15.24 3.11 11.40
N ASP A 557 14.41 2.92 10.38
CA ASP A 557 13.22 2.05 10.39
C ASP A 557 13.33 0.88 9.39
N ARG A 558 13.82 1.13 8.17
CA ARG A 558 14.08 0.11 7.14
C ARG A 558 15.40 0.32 6.41
N MET A 559 15.86 -0.75 5.77
CA MET A 559 17.06 -0.82 4.94
C MET A 559 16.89 -1.88 3.85
N ASP A 560 17.62 -1.75 2.73
CA ASP A 560 17.86 -2.81 1.74
C ASP A 560 19.25 -2.64 1.11
N TRP A 561 19.89 -3.73 0.65
CA TRP A 561 21.27 -3.73 0.14
C TRP A 561 21.37 -4.58 -1.14
N LYS A 562 21.97 -4.01 -2.20
CA LYS A 562 22.26 -4.67 -3.49
C LYS A 562 23.65 -4.29 -3.99
#